data_AF-A0A1G7R2U4-F1
#
_entry.id   AF-A0A1G7R2U4-F1
#
_cell.length_a   1.000
_cell.length_b   1.000
_cell.length_c   1.000
_cell.angle_alpha   90.00
_cell.angle_beta   90.00
_cell.angle_gamma   90.00
#
_symmetry.space_group_name_H-M   'P 1'
#
loop_
_entity.id
_entity.type
_entity.pdbx_description
1 polymer ?
#
loop_
_entity_poly.entity_id
_entity_poly.type
_entity_poly.pdbx_seq_one_letter_code
_entity_poly.pdbx_strand_id
1 'polypeptide(L)'
;MTIQVPPAELYGLAAALHGCADTAAEVPARLPGAAVGGPVQPALVVLVEAVGAAGAHLAGELHWLGSTVGAVADAWAGLDGSLLAPRGSVAAR
;
A
#
# COMPACT_ATOMS: atom_id res chain seq x y z
N MET A 1 26.62 7.79 -9.20
CA MET A 1 25.25 7.26 -9.35
C MET A 1 24.35 8.24 -8.63
N THR A 2 23.46 8.93 -9.35
CA THR A 2 22.60 9.96 -8.76
C THR A 2 21.25 9.31 -8.46
N ILE A 3 20.96 9.09 -7.17
CA ILE A 3 19.64 8.65 -6.73
C ILE A 3 18.64 9.73 -7.17
N GLN A 4 17.66 9.35 -7.99
CA GLN A 4 16.72 10.31 -8.58
C GLN A 4 15.55 10.65 -7.65
N VAL A 5 15.32 9.83 -6.61
CA VAL A 5 14.19 9.99 -5.67
C VAL A 5 14.70 9.83 -4.24
N PRO A 6 14.60 10.86 -3.38
CA PRO A 6 14.96 10.77 -1.97
C PRO A 6 14.12 9.72 -1.20
N PRO A 7 14.67 9.03 -0.17
CA PRO A 7 13.91 8.10 0.66
C PRO A 7 12.64 8.71 1.28
N ALA A 8 12.67 9.99 1.64
CA ALA A 8 11.50 10.70 2.19
C ALA A 8 10.31 10.73 1.22
N GLU A 9 10.57 10.90 -0.09
CA GLU A 9 9.52 10.87 -1.12
C GLU A 9 8.94 9.46 -1.28
N LEU A 10 9.77 8.42 -1.18
CA LEU A 10 9.29 7.04 -1.18
C LEU A 10 8.43 6.72 0.05
N TYR A 11 8.80 7.15 1.25
CA TYR A 11 7.94 6.99 2.42
C TYR A 11 6.61 7.73 2.26
N GLY A 12 6.64 8.93 1.67
CA GLY A 12 5.42 9.67 1.32
C GLY A 12 4.51 8.89 0.38
N LEU A 13 5.08 8.29 -0.67
CA LEU A 13 4.34 7.43 -1.60
C LEU A 13 3.80 6.18 -0.90
N ALA A 14 4.60 5.50 -0.07
CA ALA A 14 4.15 4.35 0.71
C ALA A 14 2.97 4.70 1.62
N ALA A 15 3.03 5.84 2.32
CA ALA A 15 1.94 6.32 3.16
C ALA A 15 0.67 6.63 2.35
N ALA A 16 0.80 7.26 1.18
CA ALA A 16 -0.33 7.52 0.30
C ALA A 16 -0.99 6.22 -0.20
N LEU A 17 -0.18 5.21 -0.55
CA LEU A 17 -0.68 3.90 -0.97
C LEU A 17 -1.44 3.20 0.16
N HIS A 18 -0.93 3.25 1.40
CA HIS A 18 -1.67 2.72 2.55
C HIS A 18 -2.99 3.47 2.79
N GLY A 19 -3.01 4.80 2.71
CA GLY A 19 -4.26 5.56 2.83
C GLY A 19 -5.28 5.24 1.72
N CYS A 20 -4.81 4.99 0.49
CA CYS A 20 -5.67 4.49 -0.59
C CYS A 20 -6.16 3.07 -0.30
N ALA A 21 -5.32 2.20 0.26
CA ALA A 21 -5.70 0.85 0.67
C ALA A 21 -6.80 0.88 1.73
N ASP A 22 -6.68 1.74 2.75
CA ASP A 22 -7.69 1.94 3.79
C ASP A 22 -9.01 2.41 3.17
N THR A 23 -8.95 3.37 2.25
CA THR A 23 -10.14 3.85 1.52
C THR A 23 -10.82 2.72 0.72
N ALA A 24 -10.04 1.86 0.07
CA ALA A 24 -10.56 0.72 -0.68
C ALA A 24 -11.15 -0.36 0.26
N ALA A 25 -10.55 -0.57 1.44
CA ALA A 25 -11.02 -1.52 2.44
C ALA A 25 -12.38 -1.13 3.04
N GLU A 26 -12.77 0.14 2.94
CA GLU A 26 -14.11 0.60 3.36
C GLU A 26 -15.23 0.26 2.36
N VAL A 27 -14.89 -0.12 1.12
CA VAL A 27 -15.89 -0.39 0.07
C VAL A 27 -16.93 -1.43 0.51
N PRO A 28 -16.57 -2.61 1.05
CA PRO A 28 -17.56 -3.59 1.51
C PRO A 28 -18.51 -3.05 2.59
N ALA A 29 -18.02 -2.21 3.50
CA ALA A 29 -18.82 -1.63 4.58
C ALA A 29 -19.80 -0.56 4.07
N ARG A 30 -19.48 0.10 2.95
CA ARG A 30 -20.32 1.12 2.32
C ARG A 30 -21.39 0.55 1.39
N LEU A 31 -21.31 -0.74 1.05
CA LEU A 31 -22.32 -1.40 0.23
C LEU A 31 -23.50 -1.81 1.10
N PRO A 32 -24.71 -1.26 0.89
CA PRO A 32 -25.86 -1.65 1.68
C PRO A 32 -26.22 -3.12 1.42
N GLY A 33 -26.75 -3.80 2.43
CA GLY A 33 -27.37 -5.11 2.24
C GLY A 33 -28.47 -5.00 1.18
N ALA A 34 -28.34 -5.77 0.10
CA ALA A 34 -29.23 -5.70 -1.06
C ALA A 34 -30.65 -6.11 -0.65
N ALA A 35 -31.49 -5.16 -0.25
CA ALA A 35 -32.92 -5.39 -0.05
C ALA A 35 -33.69 -4.29 -0.80
N VAL A 36 -33.60 -4.34 -2.13
CA VAL A 36 -34.33 -3.42 -3.02
C VAL A 36 -35.62 -4.07 -3.51
N GLY A 37 -35.68 -5.41 -3.47
CA GLY A 37 -36.84 -6.20 -3.86
C GLY A 37 -37.05 -6.26 -5.37
N GLY A 38 -38.02 -7.06 -5.79
CA GLY A 38 -38.42 -7.16 -7.19
C GLY A 38 -37.41 -7.88 -8.11
N PRO A 39 -37.61 -7.81 -9.43
CA PRO A 39 -36.89 -8.62 -10.41
C PRO A 39 -35.39 -8.28 -10.53
N VAL A 40 -34.97 -7.10 -10.09
CA VAL A 40 -33.56 -6.66 -10.14
C VAL A 40 -32.73 -7.17 -8.94
N GLN A 41 -33.40 -7.65 -7.89
CA GLN A 41 -32.79 -8.07 -6.63
C GLN A 41 -31.63 -9.09 -6.81
N PRO A 42 -31.74 -10.14 -7.63
CA PRO A 42 -30.63 -11.09 -7.81
C PRO A 42 -29.39 -10.46 -8.46
N ALA A 43 -29.59 -9.57 -9.45
CA ALA A 43 -28.49 -8.89 -10.12
C ALA A 43 -27.76 -7.91 -9.18
N LEU A 44 -28.50 -7.23 -8.29
CA LEU A 44 -27.91 -6.34 -7.28
C LEU A 44 -27.08 -7.10 -6.24
N VAL A 45 -27.51 -8.29 -5.82
CA VAL A 45 -26.73 -9.14 -4.90
C VAL A 45 -25.38 -9.48 -5.52
N VAL A 46 -25.38 -9.99 -6.76
CA VAL A 46 -24.14 -10.34 -7.47
C VAL A 46 -23.24 -9.12 -7.69
N LEU A 47 -23.82 -7.96 -8.02
CA LEU A 47 -23.06 -6.72 -8.18
C LEU A 47 -22.40 -6.30 -6.86
N VAL A 48 -23.14 -6.30 -5.75
CA VAL A 48 -22.63 -5.94 -4.43
C VAL A 48 -21.51 -6.88 -4.00
N GLU A 49 -21.69 -8.19 -4.19
CA GLU A 49 -20.65 -9.18 -3.91
C GLU A 49 -19.38 -8.95 -4.75
N ALA A 50 -19.55 -8.71 -6.06
CA ALA A 50 -18.43 -8.46 -6.96
C ALA A 50 -17.68 -7.17 -6.61
N VAL A 51 -18.39 -6.08 -6.30
CA VAL A 51 -17.78 -4.80 -5.90
C VAL A 51 -17.08 -4.93 -4.56
N GLY A 52 -17.67 -5.65 -3.59
CA GLY A 52 -17.05 -5.94 -2.31
C GLY A 52 -15.75 -6.72 -2.46
N ALA A 53 -15.75 -7.78 -3.27
CA ALA A 53 -14.57 -8.58 -3.57
C ALA A 53 -13.48 -7.76 -4.28
N ALA A 54 -13.86 -6.95 -5.27
CA ALA A 54 -12.94 -6.07 -5.99
C ALA A 54 -12.30 -5.03 -5.06
N GLY A 55 -13.09 -4.41 -4.18
CA GLY A 55 -12.60 -3.44 -3.19
C GLY A 55 -11.59 -4.07 -2.22
N ALA A 56 -11.90 -5.27 -1.70
CA ALA A 56 -10.99 -6.00 -0.82
C ALA A 56 -9.67 -6.39 -1.52
N HIS A 57 -9.74 -6.85 -2.77
CA HIS A 57 -8.55 -7.20 -3.53
C HIS A 57 -7.68 -5.96 -3.81
N LEU A 58 -8.30 -4.85 -4.25
CA LEU A 58 -7.60 -3.59 -4.48
C LEU A 58 -6.92 -3.07 -3.22
N ALA A 59 -7.58 -3.15 -2.06
CA ALA A 59 -6.98 -2.79 -0.79
C ALA A 59 -5.72 -3.63 -0.49
N GLY A 60 -5.78 -4.94 -0.72
CA GLY A 60 -4.63 -5.84 -0.56
C GLY A 60 -3.45 -5.47 -1.46
N GLU A 61 -3.71 -5.23 -2.75
CA GLU A 61 -2.66 -4.86 -3.71
C GLU A 61 -2.02 -3.51 -3.37
N LEU A 62 -2.82 -2.52 -2.98
CA LEU A 62 -2.31 -1.21 -2.56
C LEU A 62 -1.49 -1.30 -1.28
N HIS A 63 -1.90 -2.14 -0.33
CA HIS A 63 -1.16 -2.37 0.90
C HIS A 63 0.18 -3.07 0.63
N TRP A 64 0.18 -4.10 -0.23
CA TRP A 64 1.40 -4.79 -0.66
C TRP A 64 2.37 -3.83 -1.37
N LEU A 65 1.87 -3.00 -2.29
CA LEU A 65 2.69 -2.03 -2.99
C LEU A 65 3.25 -0.97 -2.03
N GLY A 66 2.44 -0.45 -1.11
CA GLY A 66 2.87 0.51 -0.09
C GLY A 66 3.99 -0.06 0.78
N SER A 67 3.83 -1.31 1.25
CA SER A 67 4.86 -2.02 2.02
C SER A 67 6.15 -2.22 1.22
N THR A 68 6.03 -2.56 -0.06
CA THR A 68 7.17 -2.76 -0.96
C THR A 68 7.94 -1.46 -1.17
N VAL A 69 7.23 -0.36 -1.42
CA VAL A 69 7.84 0.98 -1.56
C VAL A 69 8.52 1.41 -0.27
N GLY A 70 7.91 1.16 0.89
CA GLY A 70 8.52 1.41 2.19
C GLY A 70 9.83 0.64 2.39
N ALA A 71 9.85 -0.65 2.05
CA ALA A 71 11.06 -1.47 2.14
C ALA A 71 12.19 -0.99 1.19
N VAL A 72 11.84 -0.45 0.01
CA VAL A 72 12.83 0.18 -0.88
C VAL A 72 13.39 1.46 -0.25
N ALA A 73 12.54 2.28 0.38
CA ALA A 73 12.98 3.47 1.10
C ALA A 73 13.93 3.13 2.25
N ASP A 74 13.64 2.07 3.03
CA ASP A 74 14.50 1.55 4.08
C ASP A 74 15.88 1.13 3.52
N ALA A 75 15.87 0.39 2.40
CA ALA A 75 17.10 -0.07 1.77
C ALA A 75 17.98 1.10 1.28
N TRP A 76 17.36 2.15 0.74
CA TRP A 76 18.09 3.36 0.32
C TRP A 76 18.62 4.17 1.49
N ALA A 77 17.81 4.37 2.53
CA ALA A 77 18.27 5.04 3.75
C ALA A 77 19.43 4.28 4.41
N GLY A 78 19.38 2.94 4.41
CA GLY A 78 20.46 2.08 4.87
C GLY A 78 21.73 2.21 4.01
N LEU A 79 21.59 2.27 2.69
CA LEU A 79 22.70 2.50 1.77
C LEU A 79 23.37 3.87 2.05
N ASP A 80 22.58 4.95 2.12
CA ASP A 80 23.09 6.29 2.42
C ASP A 80 23.81 6.32 3.78
N GLY A 81 23.22 5.70 4.80
CA GLY A 81 23.86 5.55 6.11
C GLY A 81 25.19 4.78 6.05
N SER A 82 25.25 3.70 5.26
CA SER A 82 26.48 2.92 5.09
C SER A 82 27.59 3.66 4.33
N LEU A 83 27.22 4.55 3.40
CA LEU A 83 28.16 5.38 2.65
C LEU A 83 28.70 6.56 3.47
N LEU A 84 27.87 7.09 4.38
CA LEU A 84 28.22 8.17 5.30
C LEU A 84 28.95 7.68 6.56
N ALA A 85 28.92 6.37 6.85
CA ALA A 85 29.64 5.80 7.98
C ALA A 85 31.16 6.04 7.84
N PRO A 86 31.84 6.58 8.89
CA PRO A 86 33.28 6.77 8.85
C PRO A 86 34.00 5.44 8.61
N ARG A 87 34.85 5.37 7.57
CA ARG A 87 35.75 4.22 7.36
C ARG A 87 36.82 4.22 8.45
N GLY A 88 36.52 3.60 9.59
CA GLY A 88 37.45 3.65 10.72
C GLY A 88 37.02 2.91 11.98
N SER A 89 36.90 1.58 11.90
CA SER A 89 37.24 0.73 13.05
C SER A 89 37.74 -0.64 12.60
N VAL A 90 38.80 -0.67 11.80
CA VAL A 90 39.77 -1.76 11.95
C VAL A 90 40.60 -1.40 13.18
N ALA A 91 40.09 -1.77 14.35
CA ALA A 91 40.90 -1.79 15.56
C ALA A 91 41.91 -2.92 15.37
N ALA A 92 43.19 -2.56 15.27
CA ALA A 92 44.28 -3.52 15.32
C ALA A 92 44.14 -4.40 16.58
N ARG A 93 44.13 -5.72 16.38
CA ARG A 93 44.57 -6.71 17.36
C ARG A 93 45.42 -7.73 16.62
#